data_AF-A0A9D7HUU1-F1
#
_entry.id   AF-A0A9D7HUU1-F1
#
_cell.length_a   1.000
_cell.length_b   1.000
_cell.length_c   1.000
_cell.angle_alpha   90.00
_cell.angle_beta   90.00
_cell.angle_gamma   90.00
#
_symmetry.space_group_name_H-M   'P 1'
#
loop_
_entity.id
_entity.type
_entity.pdbx_description
1 polymer ?
#
loop_
_entity_poly.entity_id
_entity_poly.type
_entity_poly.pdbx_seq_one_letter_code
_entity_poly.pdbx_strand_id
1 'polypeptide(L)'
;MAADGERANEPVLQNLATWYSQEQDIVVRVMRDTERAVDYLQVIAQDESQMSHVLIESANAQLTYVTDKQGKVEFGLRQVEDLASIRWQIRLPEAVFQLDSLSYNPERVKSETDTILESPGGDKVSIKLQEKSEGKEIIVRVLALDGNAQYQHARVAITSKSGTEVRHVTPNDTLKFALVDANTEIGIRIYQ
;
A
#
# COMPACT_ATOMS: atom_id res chain seq x y z
N MET A 1 35.17 44.83 -0.69
CA MET A 1 35.24 43.36 -0.72
C MET A 1 34.88 42.86 0.68
N ALA A 2 33.76 42.15 0.82
CA ALA A 2 33.47 41.25 1.93
C ALA A 2 32.31 40.32 1.50
N ALA A 3 32.69 39.06 1.27
CA ALA A 3 31.95 37.81 1.18
C ALA A 3 30.41 37.86 1.10
N ASP A 4 29.87 37.75 -0.12
CA ASP A 4 28.65 36.96 -0.32
C ASP A 4 29.02 35.53 0.09
N GLY A 5 28.53 35.10 1.26
CA GLY A 5 28.73 33.74 1.73
C GLY A 5 28.20 32.78 0.67
N GLU A 6 29.05 31.86 0.21
CA GLU A 6 28.62 30.75 -0.63
C GLU A 6 27.40 30.12 0.05
N ARG A 7 26.24 30.17 -0.63
CA ARG A 7 25.06 29.43 -0.17
C ARG A 7 25.51 27.99 -0.06
N ALA A 8 25.63 27.49 1.17
CA ALA A 8 25.85 26.08 1.41
C ALA A 8 24.75 25.35 0.63
N ASN A 9 25.15 24.55 -0.36
CA ASN A 9 24.20 23.74 -1.12
C ASN A 9 23.49 22.85 -0.11
N GLU A 10 22.20 23.10 0.11
CA GLU A 10 21.39 22.22 0.94
C GLU A 10 21.46 20.80 0.36
N PRO A 11 21.57 19.76 1.21
CA PRO A 11 21.62 18.40 0.71
C PRO A 11 20.32 18.06 -0.03
N VAL A 12 20.46 17.38 -1.18
CA VAL A 12 19.34 16.94 -2.02
C VAL A 12 18.37 16.04 -1.25
N LEU A 13 18.90 15.19 -0.37
CA LEU A 13 18.14 14.29 0.49
C LEU A 13 18.39 14.63 1.96
N GLN A 14 17.31 14.83 2.71
CA GLN A 14 17.34 15.11 4.15
C GLN A 14 16.56 14.03 4.91
N ASN A 15 17.14 13.51 6.00
CA ASN A 15 16.41 12.65 6.94
C ASN A 15 15.77 13.53 8.01
N LEU A 16 14.44 13.57 8.04
CA LEU A 16 13.66 14.38 8.97
C LEU A 16 13.40 13.65 10.28
N ALA A 17 13.23 12.32 10.23
CA ALA A 17 12.94 11.51 11.40
C ALA A 17 13.24 10.03 11.13
N THR A 18 13.55 9.28 12.19
CA THR A 18 13.82 7.84 12.11
C THR A 18 13.19 7.12 13.30
N TRP A 19 12.47 6.04 13.00
CA TRP A 19 11.87 5.14 13.98
C TRP A 19 12.39 3.73 13.76
N TYR A 20 12.52 2.99 14.86
CA TYR A 20 12.97 1.60 14.88
C TYR A 20 11.82 0.74 15.39
N SER A 21 11.50 -0.34 14.67
CA SER A 21 10.58 -1.34 15.18
C SER A 21 11.22 -2.05 16.38
N GLN A 22 10.41 -2.36 17.40
CA GLN A 22 10.87 -3.11 18.58
C GLN A 22 10.77 -4.63 18.37
N GLU A 23 9.95 -5.06 17.41
CA GLU A 23 9.59 -6.47 17.21
C GLU A 23 10.26 -7.06 15.96
N GLN A 24 10.69 -6.21 15.03
CA GLN A 24 11.25 -6.59 13.75
C GLN A 24 12.50 -5.75 13.45
N ASP A 25 13.43 -6.28 12.66
CA ASP A 25 14.62 -5.55 12.18
C ASP A 25 14.25 -4.57 11.05
N ILE A 26 13.31 -3.67 11.35
CA ILE A 26 12.76 -2.68 10.42
C ILE A 26 13.00 -1.27 10.94
N VAL A 27 13.47 -0.39 10.04
CA VAL A 27 13.66 1.04 10.27
C VAL A 27 12.74 1.82 9.33
N VAL A 28 11.99 2.77 9.88
CA VAL A 28 11.20 3.72 9.09
C VAL A 28 11.85 5.08 9.15
N ARG A 29 12.02 5.72 8.01
CA ARG A 29 12.53 7.09 7.89
C ARG A 29 11.49 7.97 7.22
N VAL A 30 11.43 9.22 7.66
CA VAL A 30 10.81 10.28 6.89
C VAL A 30 11.93 11.05 6.21
N MET A 31 11.87 11.09 4.89
CA MET A 31 12.87 11.70 4.03
C MET A 31 12.27 12.87 3.26
N ARG A 32 13.09 13.88 2.98
CA ARG A 32 12.77 15.01 2.11
C ARG A 32 13.70 15.03 0.92
N ASP A 33 13.11 15.07 -0.26
CA ASP A 33 13.78 15.33 -1.53
C ASP A 33 13.57 16.80 -1.91
N THR A 34 14.61 17.61 -1.74
CA THR A 34 14.55 19.06 -1.98
C THR A 34 14.51 19.40 -3.46
N GLU A 35 15.03 18.54 -4.33
CA GLU A 35 15.01 18.72 -5.79
C GLU A 35 13.59 18.48 -6.34
N ARG A 36 12.90 17.46 -5.84
CA ARG A 36 11.52 17.14 -6.23
C ARG A 36 10.46 17.88 -5.41
N ALA A 37 10.86 18.54 -4.32
CA ALA A 37 9.97 19.14 -3.33
C ALA A 37 8.92 18.16 -2.78
N VAL A 38 9.34 16.91 -2.55
CA VAL A 38 8.49 15.81 -2.09
C VAL A 38 9.07 15.24 -0.79
N ASP A 39 8.17 14.93 0.13
CA ASP A 39 8.48 14.17 1.33
C ASP A 39 7.98 12.72 1.15
N TYR A 40 8.69 11.75 1.71
CA TYR A 40 8.32 10.34 1.59
C TYR A 40 8.70 9.55 2.84
N LEU A 41 7.95 8.49 3.09
CA LEU A 41 8.31 7.45 4.06
C LEU A 41 9.18 6.41 3.36
N GLN A 42 10.22 5.95 4.04
CA GLN A 42 11.09 4.87 3.59
C GLN A 42 11.19 3.78 4.66
N VAL A 43 10.85 2.56 4.29
CA VAL A 43 11.05 1.34 5.09
C VAL A 43 12.38 0.71 4.67
N ILE A 44 13.21 0.37 5.66
CA ILE A 44 14.50 -0.29 5.48
C ILE A 44 14.47 -1.55 6.33
N ALA A 45 14.71 -2.70 5.71
CA ALA A 45 14.78 -4.00 6.36
C ALA A 45 15.94 -4.81 5.74
N GLN A 46 16.27 -5.96 6.35
CA GLN A 46 17.28 -6.86 5.78
C GLN A 46 16.76 -7.62 4.55
N ASP A 47 15.45 -7.92 4.53
CA ASP A 47 14.78 -8.65 3.47
C ASP A 47 13.88 -7.71 2.65
N GLU A 48 13.90 -7.85 1.32
CA GLU A 48 13.06 -7.07 0.40
C GLU A 48 11.57 -7.26 0.68
N SER A 49 11.15 -8.47 1.06
CA SER A 49 9.77 -8.78 1.42
C SER A 49 9.28 -7.99 2.65
N GLN A 50 10.20 -7.56 3.52
CA GLN A 50 9.92 -6.79 4.73
C GLN A 50 9.94 -5.27 4.52
N MET A 51 10.35 -4.80 3.34
CA MET A 51 10.26 -3.38 2.98
C MET A 51 9.22 -3.12 1.88
N SER A 52 9.01 -4.07 0.98
CA SER A 52 8.09 -3.92 -0.15
C SER A 52 6.64 -4.03 0.32
N HIS A 53 5.80 -3.10 -0.12
CA HIS A 53 4.36 -3.16 0.10
C HIS A 53 3.92 -3.37 1.55
N VAL A 54 4.63 -2.69 2.45
CA VAL A 54 4.38 -2.67 3.88
C VAL A 54 3.35 -1.60 4.18
N LEU A 55 2.37 -1.94 5.01
CA LEU A 55 1.39 -0.98 5.51
C LEU A 55 2.01 -0.18 6.65
N ILE A 56 2.02 1.14 6.50
CA ILE A 56 2.44 2.10 7.53
C ILE A 56 1.20 2.90 7.93
N GLU A 57 0.84 2.86 9.21
CA GLU A 57 -0.32 3.58 9.70
C GLU A 57 -0.01 4.38 10.95
N SER A 58 -0.77 5.46 11.13
CA SER A 58 -0.79 6.24 12.35
C SER A 58 -2.23 6.42 12.79
N ALA A 59 -2.61 5.72 13.86
CA ALA A 59 -3.95 5.83 14.41
C ALA A 59 -4.24 7.25 14.95
N ASN A 60 -3.24 7.90 15.54
CA ASN A 60 -3.42 9.23 16.12
C ASN A 60 -3.50 10.34 15.07
N ALA A 61 -2.91 10.15 13.89
CA ALA A 61 -2.99 11.08 12.78
C ALA A 61 -3.99 10.65 11.68
N GLN A 62 -4.64 9.49 11.83
CA GLN A 62 -5.54 8.90 10.82
C GLN A 62 -4.87 8.74 9.44
N LEU A 63 -3.60 8.36 9.44
CA LEU A 63 -2.81 8.18 8.22
C LEU A 63 -2.64 6.71 7.89
N THR A 64 -2.68 6.38 6.60
CA THR A 64 -2.51 5.01 6.11
C THR A 64 -1.80 5.04 4.76
N TYR A 65 -0.65 4.38 4.69
CA TYR A 65 0.21 4.31 3.52
C TYR A 65 0.65 2.88 3.26
N VAL A 66 0.94 2.58 2.00
CA VAL A 66 1.55 1.30 1.60
C VAL A 66 2.77 1.61 0.75
N THR A 67 3.91 1.02 1.10
CA THR A 67 5.14 1.23 0.33
C THR A 67 5.09 0.59 -1.05
N ASP A 68 5.90 1.10 -1.95
CA ASP A 68 6.18 0.47 -3.24
C ASP A 68 7.15 -0.70 -3.09
N LYS A 69 7.59 -1.26 -4.23
CA LYS A 69 8.58 -2.35 -4.28
C LYS A 69 9.95 -1.96 -3.68
N GLN A 70 10.25 -0.66 -3.60
CA GLN A 70 11.51 -0.12 -3.08
C GLN A 70 11.39 0.30 -1.60
N GLY A 71 10.27 0.00 -0.96
CA GLY A 71 10.01 0.41 0.42
C GLY A 71 9.71 1.89 0.59
N LYS A 72 9.27 2.59 -0.46
CA LYS A 72 8.98 4.04 -0.41
C LYS A 72 7.50 4.33 -0.63
N VAL A 73 7.03 5.40 0.00
CA VAL A 73 5.71 5.97 -0.31
C VAL A 73 5.76 7.49 -0.14
N GLU A 74 5.38 8.21 -1.20
CA GLU A 74 5.28 9.66 -1.15
C GLU A 74 4.20 10.08 -0.16
N PHE A 75 4.53 11.03 0.69
CA PHE A 75 3.70 11.45 1.80
C PHE A 75 3.65 12.98 1.88
N GLY A 76 2.44 13.53 1.83
CA GLY A 76 2.20 14.97 1.90
C GLY A 76 2.39 15.55 3.31
N LEU A 77 3.64 15.68 3.76
CA LEU A 77 3.99 16.15 5.10
C LEU A 77 3.53 17.57 5.46
N ARG A 78 3.10 18.37 4.48
CA ARG A 78 2.58 19.74 4.75
C ARG A 78 1.39 19.76 5.71
N GLN A 79 0.81 18.61 6.04
CA GLN A 79 -0.31 18.47 6.97
C GLN A 79 0.09 18.03 8.38
N VAL A 80 1.37 17.70 8.64
CA VAL A 80 1.81 17.23 9.96
C VAL A 80 2.79 18.23 10.58
N GLU A 81 2.31 18.96 11.58
CA GLU A 81 3.10 20.00 12.27
C GLU A 81 4.18 19.40 13.19
N ASP A 82 3.95 18.20 13.75
CA ASP A 82 4.89 17.55 14.67
C ASP A 82 5.05 16.05 14.36
N LEU A 83 6.08 15.74 13.57
CA LEU A 83 6.49 14.38 13.25
C LEU A 83 6.78 13.54 14.50
N ALA A 84 7.34 14.13 15.56
CA ALA A 84 7.73 13.41 16.76
C ALA A 84 6.52 12.92 17.56
N SER A 85 5.37 13.58 17.41
CA SER A 85 4.11 13.18 18.06
C SER A 85 3.43 11.98 17.39
N ILE A 86 3.83 11.61 16.17
CA ILE A 86 3.19 10.52 15.43
C ILE A 86 3.65 9.16 15.96
N ARG A 87 2.69 8.28 16.23
CA ARG A 87 2.94 6.88 16.53
C ARG A 87 2.67 6.03 15.30
N TRP A 88 3.75 5.60 14.65
CA TRP A 88 3.67 4.72 13.50
C TRP A 88 3.52 3.26 13.93
N GLN A 89 2.65 2.54 13.24
CA GLN A 89 2.54 1.09 13.28
C GLN A 89 2.90 0.56 11.89
N ILE A 90 3.68 -0.51 11.87
CA ILE A 90 4.17 -1.16 10.65
C ILE A 90 3.54 -2.55 10.61
N ARG A 91 2.85 -2.87 9.52
CA ARG A 91 2.28 -4.21 9.31
C ARG A 91 2.78 -4.78 7.99
N LEU A 92 3.35 -5.98 8.09
CA LEU A 92 3.68 -6.80 6.92
C LEU A 92 2.39 -7.43 6.39
N PRO A 93 2.29 -7.68 5.07
CA PRO A 93 1.12 -8.38 4.53
C PRO A 93 1.15 -9.86 4.95
N GLU A 94 0.04 -10.39 5.49
CA GLU A 94 -0.07 -11.82 5.78
C GLU A 94 -0.35 -12.62 4.50
N ALA A 95 -1.14 -12.03 3.59
CA ALA A 95 -1.47 -12.64 2.31
C ALA A 95 -1.16 -11.69 1.15
N VAL A 96 -0.45 -12.22 0.15
CA VAL A 96 -0.10 -11.50 -1.07
C VAL A 96 -0.63 -12.27 -2.27
N PHE A 97 -1.42 -11.60 -3.09
CA PHE A 97 -1.96 -12.15 -4.32
C PHE A 97 -1.60 -11.25 -5.49
N GLN A 98 -1.27 -11.87 -6.62
CA GLN A 98 -0.90 -11.19 -7.85
C GLN A 98 -1.87 -11.60 -8.95
N LEU A 99 -2.52 -10.62 -9.58
CA LEU A 99 -3.31 -10.83 -10.77
C LEU A 99 -2.53 -10.36 -11.98
N ASP A 100 -2.33 -11.26 -12.94
CA ASP A 100 -1.78 -10.93 -14.25
C ASP A 100 -2.69 -9.94 -14.99
N SER A 101 -2.10 -9.21 -15.95
CA SER A 101 -2.85 -8.32 -16.84
C SER A 101 -3.98 -9.10 -17.51
N LEU A 102 -5.22 -8.70 -17.26
CA LEU A 102 -6.37 -9.45 -17.76
C LEU A 102 -6.56 -9.13 -19.24
N SER A 103 -6.20 -10.08 -20.12
CA SER A 103 -6.39 -9.95 -21.55
C SER A 103 -7.89 -9.92 -21.88
N TYR A 104 -8.37 -8.77 -22.35
CA TYR A 104 -9.76 -8.56 -22.74
C TYR A 104 -10.15 -9.44 -23.93
N ASN A 105 -11.28 -10.15 -23.82
CA ASN A 105 -11.92 -10.83 -24.94
C ASN A 105 -13.28 -10.15 -25.26
N PRO A 106 -13.37 -9.31 -26.31
CA PRO A 106 -14.60 -8.60 -26.68
C PRO A 106 -15.77 -9.48 -27.07
N GLU A 107 -15.53 -10.76 -27.36
CA GLU A 107 -16.59 -11.69 -27.78
C GLU A 107 -17.37 -12.27 -26.58
N ARG A 108 -16.88 -12.10 -25.35
CA ARG A 108 -17.58 -12.52 -24.13
C ARG A 108 -18.42 -11.38 -23.56
N VAL A 109 -19.69 -11.34 -24.00
CA VAL A 109 -20.77 -10.54 -23.42
C VAL A 109 -20.72 -10.58 -21.89
N LYS A 110 -20.42 -9.44 -21.24
CA LYS A 110 -20.35 -9.27 -19.77
C LYS A 110 -19.56 -10.39 -19.07
N SER A 111 -18.24 -10.37 -19.20
CA SER A 111 -17.36 -11.29 -18.49
C SER A 111 -17.27 -10.95 -17.01
N GLU A 112 -18.26 -11.40 -16.24
CA GLU A 112 -18.14 -11.52 -14.79
C GLU A 112 -17.21 -12.70 -14.51
N THR A 113 -15.92 -12.42 -14.34
CA THR A 113 -14.95 -13.43 -13.93
C THR A 113 -14.87 -13.37 -12.42
N ASP A 114 -15.46 -14.36 -11.74
CA ASP A 114 -15.25 -14.61 -10.32
C ASP A 114 -14.12 -15.64 -10.19
N THR A 115 -13.04 -15.22 -9.56
CA THR A 115 -11.86 -16.05 -9.32
C THR A 115 -11.62 -16.11 -7.82
N ILE A 116 -11.45 -17.31 -7.28
CA ILE A 116 -11.00 -17.51 -5.91
C ILE A 116 -9.48 -17.72 -5.94
N LEU A 117 -8.75 -16.87 -5.24
CA LEU A 117 -7.33 -17.04 -4.99
C LEU A 117 -7.12 -17.62 -3.60
N GLU A 118 -6.13 -18.50 -3.48
CA GLU A 118 -5.80 -19.21 -2.25
C GLU A 118 -4.30 -19.13 -1.99
N SER A 119 -3.91 -18.70 -0.79
CA SER A 119 -2.52 -18.68 -0.35
C SER A 119 -2.12 -20.06 0.22
N PRO A 120 -0.80 -20.36 0.32
CA PRO A 120 -0.34 -21.56 1.02
C PRO A 120 -0.75 -21.62 2.51
N GLY A 121 -0.96 -20.46 3.14
CA GLY A 121 -1.43 -20.34 4.53
C GLY A 121 -2.92 -20.60 4.72
N GLY A 122 -3.66 -20.83 3.63
CA GLY A 122 -5.12 -21.05 3.66
C GLY A 122 -5.94 -19.76 3.64
N ASP A 123 -5.33 -18.61 3.31
CA ASP A 123 -6.06 -17.39 3.04
C ASP A 123 -6.82 -17.52 1.72
N LYS A 124 -8.08 -17.09 1.69
CA LYS A 124 -8.93 -17.19 0.52
C LYS A 124 -9.59 -15.86 0.21
N VAL A 125 -9.49 -15.44 -1.05
CA VAL A 125 -10.08 -14.18 -1.52
C VAL A 125 -10.86 -14.46 -2.80
N SER A 126 -12.14 -14.08 -2.83
CA SER A 126 -12.92 -14.02 -4.07
C SER A 126 -12.73 -12.65 -4.70
N ILE A 127 -12.47 -12.66 -6.00
CA ILE A 127 -12.24 -11.48 -6.80
C ILE A 127 -13.19 -11.53 -7.98
N LYS A 128 -13.99 -10.49 -8.10
CA LYS A 128 -14.89 -10.30 -9.22
C LYS A 128 -14.54 -9.01 -9.95
N LEU A 129 -14.30 -9.10 -11.25
CA LEU A 129 -14.07 -7.94 -12.09
C LEU A 129 -15.37 -7.54 -12.78
N GLN A 130 -15.68 -6.24 -12.75
CA GLN A 130 -16.87 -5.69 -13.37
C GLN A 130 -16.51 -4.48 -14.22
N GLU A 131 -16.94 -4.50 -15.48
CA GLU A 131 -16.89 -3.33 -16.36
C GLU A 131 -18.19 -2.53 -16.22
N LYS A 132 -18.05 -1.22 -16.03
CA LYS A 132 -19.14 -0.24 -15.95
C LYS A 132 -18.93 0.82 -17.03
N SER A 133 -19.97 1.60 -17.31
CA SER A 133 -19.90 2.73 -18.26
C SER A 133 -18.84 3.77 -17.89
N GLU A 134 -18.46 3.86 -16.62
CA GLU A 134 -17.52 4.83 -16.06
C GLU A 134 -16.10 4.27 -15.88
N GLY A 135 -15.86 2.99 -16.19
CA GLY A 135 -14.57 2.35 -16.01
C GLY A 135 -14.68 0.90 -15.51
N LYS A 136 -13.56 0.36 -15.04
CA LYS A 136 -13.48 -1.02 -14.51
C LYS A 136 -13.46 -0.98 -12.99
N GLU A 137 -14.07 -1.97 -12.36
CA GLU A 137 -14.11 -2.14 -10.91
C GLU A 137 -13.60 -3.54 -10.56
N ILE A 138 -12.79 -3.64 -9.51
CA ILE A 138 -12.47 -4.90 -8.86
C ILE A 138 -13.23 -4.99 -7.55
N ILE A 139 -13.95 -6.09 -7.40
CA ILE A 139 -14.74 -6.42 -6.23
C ILE A 139 -13.98 -7.50 -5.48
N VAL A 140 -13.65 -7.26 -4.22
CA VAL A 140 -12.85 -8.15 -3.40
C VAL A 140 -13.64 -8.58 -2.18
N ARG A 141 -13.69 -9.88 -1.92
CA ARG A 141 -14.27 -10.46 -0.72
C ARG A 141 -13.27 -11.40 -0.07
N VAL A 142 -12.90 -11.10 1.17
CA VAL A 142 -12.04 -11.99 1.97
C VAL A 142 -12.92 -13.10 2.55
N LEU A 143 -12.65 -14.34 2.13
CA LEU A 143 -13.42 -15.53 2.47
C LEU A 143 -12.85 -16.23 3.72
N ALA A 144 -11.53 -16.27 3.85
CA ALA A 144 -10.84 -16.83 4.99
C ALA A 144 -9.46 -16.18 5.15
N LEU A 145 -8.98 -16.07 6.39
CA LEU A 145 -7.60 -15.71 6.71
C LEU A 145 -7.02 -16.76 7.66
N ASP A 146 -5.81 -17.24 7.38
CA ASP A 146 -5.18 -18.36 8.08
C ASP A 146 -6.11 -19.59 8.20
N GLY A 147 -6.90 -19.84 7.15
CA GLY A 147 -7.92 -20.90 7.13
C GLY A 147 -9.18 -20.61 7.96
N ASN A 148 -9.30 -19.45 8.60
CA ASN A 148 -10.44 -19.06 9.42
C ASN A 148 -11.36 -18.06 8.70
N ALA A 149 -12.63 -18.45 8.50
CA ALA A 149 -13.66 -17.58 7.91
C ALA A 149 -14.21 -16.51 8.88
N GLN A 150 -13.90 -16.61 10.18
CA GLN A 150 -14.37 -15.73 11.24
C GLN A 150 -13.28 -14.79 11.76
N TYR A 151 -12.52 -14.15 10.87
CA TYR A 151 -11.59 -13.08 11.26
C TYR A 151 -12.35 -11.85 11.81
N GLN A 152 -11.75 -11.02 12.65
CA GLN A 152 -12.46 -9.86 13.22
C GLN A 152 -12.38 -8.64 12.32
N HIS A 153 -11.18 -8.29 11.91
CA HIS A 153 -10.88 -7.18 11.03
C HIS A 153 -9.68 -7.52 10.15
N ALA A 154 -9.66 -6.97 8.95
CA ALA A 154 -8.48 -6.90 8.14
C ALA A 154 -8.48 -5.60 7.34
N ARG A 155 -7.37 -5.31 6.69
CA ARG A 155 -7.25 -4.26 5.66
C ARG A 155 -6.87 -4.93 4.36
N VAL A 156 -7.51 -4.51 3.29
CA VAL A 156 -7.18 -4.94 1.93
C VAL A 156 -6.59 -3.75 1.20
N ALA A 157 -5.36 -3.90 0.71
CA ALA A 157 -4.75 -2.95 -0.21
C ALA A 157 -4.81 -3.47 -1.65
N ILE A 158 -5.26 -2.61 -2.56
CA ILE A 158 -5.15 -2.80 -4.00
C ILE A 158 -4.10 -1.86 -4.53
N THR A 159 -3.02 -2.41 -5.07
CA THR A 159 -1.96 -1.68 -5.75
C THR A 159 -2.09 -1.89 -7.25
N SER A 160 -2.14 -0.79 -7.99
CA SER A 160 -2.12 -0.76 -9.45
C SER A 160 -1.25 0.39 -9.94
N LYS A 161 -1.13 0.58 -11.25
CA LYS A 161 -0.39 1.70 -11.83
C LYS A 161 -0.91 3.08 -11.38
N SER A 162 -2.20 3.20 -11.05
CA SER A 162 -2.78 4.47 -10.59
C SER A 162 -2.54 4.78 -9.12
N GLY A 163 -1.94 3.86 -8.37
CA GLY A 163 -1.64 4.01 -6.95
C GLY A 163 -2.14 2.84 -6.12
N THR A 164 -2.09 3.04 -4.80
CA THR A 164 -2.57 2.07 -3.82
C THR A 164 -3.77 2.63 -3.08
N GLU A 165 -4.83 1.82 -2.97
CA GLU A 165 -6.00 2.12 -2.15
C GLU A 165 -6.12 1.06 -1.05
N VAL A 166 -6.38 1.48 0.19
CA VAL A 166 -6.53 0.60 1.36
C VAL A 166 -7.92 0.75 1.94
N ARG A 167 -8.58 -0.37 2.24
CA ARG A 167 -9.90 -0.37 2.91
C ARG A 167 -9.96 -1.40 4.03
N HIS A 168 -10.67 -1.06 5.08
CA HIS A 168 -11.01 -1.98 6.16
C HIS A 168 -12.10 -2.96 5.71
N VAL A 169 -12.02 -4.19 6.20
CA VAL A 169 -12.96 -5.27 5.89
C VAL A 169 -13.25 -6.09 7.14
N THR A 170 -14.50 -6.48 7.31
CA THR A 170 -14.99 -7.45 8.30
C THR A 170 -15.59 -8.66 7.59
N PRO A 171 -15.90 -9.77 8.29
CA PRO A 171 -16.51 -10.93 7.66
C PRO A 171 -17.77 -10.58 6.88
N ASN A 172 -17.83 -11.06 5.63
CA ASN A 172 -18.90 -10.83 4.66
C ASN A 172 -18.93 -9.48 3.96
N ASP A 173 -18.05 -8.54 4.33
CA ASP A 173 -17.92 -7.31 3.57
C ASP A 173 -17.46 -7.59 2.14
N THR A 174 -17.94 -6.75 1.23
CA THR A 174 -17.54 -6.75 -0.18
C THR A 174 -16.95 -5.40 -0.50
N LEU A 175 -15.66 -5.38 -0.79
CA LEU A 175 -14.92 -4.18 -1.14
C LEU A 175 -14.98 -3.94 -2.63
N LYS A 176 -15.00 -2.67 -3.04
CA LYS A 176 -15.08 -2.25 -4.43
C LYS A 176 -14.05 -1.18 -4.72
N PHE A 177 -13.12 -1.44 -5.62
CA PHE A 177 -12.06 -0.53 -5.98
C PHE A 177 -12.19 -0.15 -7.45
N ALA A 178 -12.12 1.15 -7.74
CA ALA A 178 -12.09 1.63 -9.11
C ALA A 178 -10.71 1.36 -9.71
N LEU A 179 -10.66 0.76 -10.90
CA LEU A 179 -9.44 0.51 -11.64
C LEU A 179 -9.34 1.52 -12.78
N VAL A 180 -8.34 2.40 -12.68
CA VAL A 180 -8.05 3.37 -13.76
C VAL A 180 -7.38 2.66 -14.95
N ASP A 181 -6.56 1.63 -14.70
CA ASP A 181 -5.84 0.88 -15.74
C ASP A 181 -5.83 -0.64 -15.43
N ALA A 182 -6.94 -1.33 -15.73
CA ALA A 182 -7.06 -2.77 -15.47
C ALA A 182 -6.25 -3.65 -16.45
N ASN A 183 -5.53 -3.05 -17.39
CA ASN A 183 -4.63 -3.78 -18.28
C ASN A 183 -3.23 -3.91 -17.64
N THR A 184 -3.06 -3.42 -16.42
CA THR A 184 -1.83 -3.54 -15.64
C THR A 184 -1.95 -4.64 -14.60
N GLU A 185 -0.80 -5.08 -14.11
CA GLU A 185 -0.67 -5.99 -12.99
C GLU A 185 -1.36 -5.39 -11.74
N ILE A 186 -2.24 -6.16 -11.09
CA ILE A 186 -2.96 -5.74 -9.88
C ILE A 186 -2.45 -6.58 -8.71
N GLY A 187 -1.84 -5.92 -7.74
CA GLY A 187 -1.44 -6.53 -6.47
C GLY A 187 -2.54 -6.39 -5.43
N ILE A 188 -2.87 -7.49 -4.76
CA ILE A 188 -3.84 -7.52 -3.65
C ILE A 188 -3.11 -8.00 -2.41
N ARG A 189 -3.20 -7.22 -1.32
CA ARG A 189 -2.55 -7.54 -0.05
C ARG A 189 -3.51 -7.42 1.09
N ILE A 190 -3.37 -8.32 2.05
CA ILE A 190 -4.16 -8.34 3.28
C ILE A 190 -3.24 -8.07 4.46
N TYR A 191 -3.73 -7.26 5.41
CA TYR A 191 -3.09 -6.90 6.68
C TYR A 191 -4.09 -7.14 7.81
N GLN A 192 -3.74 -7.89 8.86
CA GLN A 192 -4.58 -8.10 10.05
C GLN A 192 -4.25 -7.10 11.16
#